data_AF-A0A960ZVZ8-F1
#
_entry.id   AF-A0A960ZVZ8-F1
#
_cell.length_a   1.000
_cell.length_b   1.000
_cell.length_c   1.000
_cell.angle_alpha   90.00
_cell.angle_beta   90.00
_cell.angle_gamma   90.00
#
_symmetry.space_group_name_H-M   'P 1'
#
loop_
_entity.id
_entity.type
_entity.pdbx_description
1 polymer ?
#
loop_
_entity_poly.entity_id
_entity_poly.type
_entity_poly.pdbx_seq_one_letter_code
_entity_poly.pdbx_strand_id
1 'polypeptide(L)'
;MRDIVYFDLETQRSFGDVGGSANKDKMGISVGVAYSTRTGQYHIFGEDQTDELVSMLTRADLVVGYNHMYFDYPVLQGYTILD
;
A
#
# COMPACT_ATOMS: atom_id res chain seq x y z
N MET A 1 -7.33 -22.23 3.17
CA MET A 1 -8.05 -21.11 3.82
C MET A 1 -7.80 -19.88 2.96
N ARG A 2 -8.79 -19.00 2.76
CA ARG A 2 -8.56 -17.76 1.99
C ARG A 2 -7.54 -16.88 2.71
N ASP A 3 -6.67 -16.22 1.94
CA ASP A 3 -5.77 -15.20 2.44
C ASP A 3 -6.39 -13.82 2.28
N ILE A 4 -6.95 -13.30 3.38
CA ILE A 4 -7.40 -11.92 3.50
C ILE A 4 -6.21 -11.11 4.00
N VAL A 5 -5.82 -10.10 3.23
CA VAL A 5 -4.74 -9.20 3.57
C VAL A 5 -5.33 -7.87 4.03
N TYR A 6 -5.08 -7.51 5.28
CA TYR A 6 -5.45 -6.20 5.82
C TYR A 6 -4.29 -5.25 5.61
N PHE A 7 -4.51 -4.11 4.98
CA PHE A 7 -3.47 -3.25 4.45
C PHE A 7 -3.74 -1.77 4.74
N ASP A 8 -2.66 -1.06 5.04
CA ASP A 8 -2.59 0.40 5.18
C ASP A 8 -1.15 0.86 4.85
N LEU A 9 -0.99 2.07 4.33
CA LEU A 9 0.33 2.70 4.16
C LEU A 9 0.39 4.11 4.76
N GLU A 10 1.60 4.50 5.14
CA GLU A 10 1.93 5.85 5.56
C GLU A 10 2.84 6.52 4.53
N THR A 11 2.69 7.83 4.37
CA THR A 11 3.35 8.60 3.31
C THR A 11 4.54 9.41 3.82
N GLN A 12 5.51 9.69 2.93
CA GLN A 12 6.65 10.55 3.27
C GLN A 12 6.32 12.04 3.21
N ARG A 13 5.37 12.40 2.34
CA ARG A 13 4.99 13.78 2.02
C ARG A 13 3.50 13.97 2.18
N SER A 14 3.11 15.12 2.71
CA SER A 14 1.71 15.52 2.82
C SER A 14 1.12 15.95 1.48
N PHE A 15 -0.21 16.14 1.42
CA PHE A 15 -0.83 16.77 0.25
C PHE A 15 -0.25 18.15 -0.08
N GLY A 16 0.12 18.94 0.93
CA GLY A 16 0.69 20.27 0.73
C GLY A 16 2.03 20.20 -0.01
N ASP A 17 2.86 19.23 0.34
CA ASP A 17 4.20 19.05 -0.22
C ASP A 17 4.18 18.63 -1.71
N VAL A 18 3.11 17.94 -2.14
CA VAL A 18 2.95 17.46 -3.52
C VAL A 18 2.02 18.34 -4.37
N GLY A 19 1.53 19.47 -3.82
CA GLY A 19 0.63 20.37 -4.55
C GLY A 19 -0.81 19.88 -4.68
N GLY A 20 -1.30 19.13 -3.68
CA GLY A 20 -2.69 18.72 -3.54
C GLY A 20 -2.97 17.24 -3.80
N SER A 21 -4.19 16.82 -3.52
CA SER A 21 -4.63 15.42 -3.59
C SER A 21 -4.68 14.83 -5.00
N ALA A 22 -4.43 15.63 -6.05
CA ALA A 22 -4.29 15.11 -7.41
C ALA A 22 -2.93 14.43 -7.64
N ASN A 23 -1.94 14.65 -6.76
CA ASN A 23 -0.56 14.16 -6.90
C ASN A 23 -0.20 13.08 -5.86
N LYS A 24 -1.11 12.14 -5.58
CA LYS A 24 -0.91 11.10 -4.55
C LYS A 24 0.27 10.18 -4.84
N ASP A 25 0.48 9.87 -6.11
CA ASP A 25 1.63 9.12 -6.64
C ASP A 25 2.98 9.72 -6.23
N LYS A 26 3.03 11.03 -5.95
CA LYS A 26 4.25 11.74 -5.54
C LYS A 26 4.44 11.81 -4.03
N MET A 27 3.49 11.32 -3.24
CA MET A 27 3.55 11.40 -1.78
C MET A 27 4.65 10.50 -1.19
N GLY A 28 5.01 9.44 -1.91
CA GLY A 28 6.01 8.46 -1.50
C GLY A 28 5.56 7.61 -0.31
N ILE A 29 6.11 6.41 -0.19
CA ILE A 29 5.77 5.47 0.88
C ILE A 29 6.84 5.57 1.96
N SER A 30 6.40 5.82 3.20
CA SER A 30 7.26 5.75 4.39
C SER A 30 7.31 4.31 4.90
N VAL A 31 6.12 3.72 5.11
CA VAL A 31 5.97 2.33 5.52
C VAL A 31 4.63 1.79 5.02
N GLY A 32 4.62 0.56 4.51
CA GLY A 32 3.41 -0.22 4.28
C GLY A 32 3.32 -1.33 5.32
N VAL A 33 2.12 -1.59 5.85
CA VAL A 33 1.89 -2.69 6.79
C VAL A 33 0.75 -3.56 6.29
N ALA A 34 0.98 -4.87 6.32
CA ALA A 34 -0.02 -5.84 5.93
C ALA A 34 -0.16 -6.98 6.95
N TYR A 35 -1.38 -7.37 7.31
CA TYR A 35 -1.66 -8.59 8.06
C TYR A 35 -2.26 -9.65 7.13
N SER A 36 -1.68 -10.85 7.07
CA SER A 36 -2.21 -11.98 6.30
C SER A 36 -2.91 -12.99 7.19
N THR A 37 -4.15 -13.37 6.87
CA THR A 37 -4.85 -14.44 7.58
C THR A 37 -4.26 -15.82 7.30
N ARG A 38 -3.54 -15.99 6.19
CA ARG A 38 -2.86 -17.25 5.86
C ARG A 38 -1.62 -17.48 6.73
N THR A 39 -0.81 -16.45 6.99
CA THR A 39 0.38 -16.58 7.85
C THR A 39 0.08 -16.28 9.31
N GLY A 40 -1.01 -15.54 9.60
CA GLY A 40 -1.34 -15.07 10.94
C GLY A 40 -0.36 -14.00 11.45
N GLN A 41 0.30 -13.28 10.56
CA GLN A 41 1.40 -12.37 10.88
C GLN A 41 1.24 -11.00 10.22
N TYR A 42 1.81 -10.00 10.88
CA TYR A 42 2.07 -8.69 10.29
C TYR A 42 3.38 -8.73 9.50
N HIS A 43 3.36 -8.10 8.34
CA HIS A 43 4.49 -7.85 7.46
C HIS A 43 4.64 -6.34 7.32
N ILE A 44 5.87 -5.85 7.44
CA ILE A 44 6.20 -4.42 7.45
C ILE A 44 7.17 -4.19 6.30
N PHE A 45 6.87 -3.21 5.47
CA PHE A 45 7.62 -2.91 4.25
C PHE A 45 8.11 -1.47 4.29
N GLY A 46 9.42 -1.26 4.19
CA GLY A 46 9.99 0.06 3.88
C GLY A 46 9.75 0.45 2.42
N GLU A 47 10.13 1.68 2.06
CA GLU A 47 10.05 2.18 0.67
C GLU A 47 10.77 1.25 -0.32
N ASP A 48 11.94 0.73 0.05
CA ASP A 48 12.76 -0.19 -0.74
C ASP A 48 12.17 -1.59 -0.90
N GLN A 49 11.12 -1.91 -0.14
CA GLN A 49 10.41 -3.19 -0.19
C GLN A 49 9.02 -3.08 -0.83
N THR A 50 8.74 -1.98 -1.54
CA THR A 50 7.42 -1.73 -2.15
C THR A 50 7.04 -2.82 -3.15
N ASP A 51 8.00 -3.39 -3.89
CA ASP A 51 7.74 -4.52 -4.81
C ASP A 51 7.21 -5.77 -4.07
N GLU A 52 7.72 -6.04 -2.86
CA GLU A 52 7.27 -7.15 -2.03
C GLU A 52 5.85 -6.91 -1.50
N LEU A 53 5.55 -5.67 -1.09
CA LEU A 53 4.20 -5.24 -0.70
C LEU A 53 3.21 -5.42 -1.87
N VAL A 54 3.52 -4.90 -3.05
CA VAL A 54 2.69 -5.06 -4.27
C VAL A 54 2.47 -6.55 -4.57
N SER A 55 3.53 -7.36 -4.48
CA SER A 55 3.44 -8.81 -4.68
C SER A 55 2.53 -9.48 -3.64
N MET A 56 2.54 -9.04 -2.38
CA MET A 56 1.66 -9.57 -1.34
C MET A 56 0.19 -9.22 -1.62
N LEU A 57 -0.10 -7.96 -1.96
CA LEU A 57 -1.46 -7.47 -2.23
C LEU A 57 -2.08 -8.15 -3.46
N THR A 58 -1.32 -8.29 -4.55
CA THR A 58 -1.79 -8.91 -5.80
C THR A 58 -2.01 -10.43 -5.70
N ARG A 59 -1.39 -11.10 -4.72
CA ARG A 59 -1.57 -12.53 -4.45
C ARG A 59 -2.64 -12.82 -3.38
N ALA A 60 -3.20 -11.79 -2.75
CA ALA A 60 -4.26 -11.95 -1.76
C ALA A 60 -5.57 -12.38 -2.44
N ASP A 61 -6.38 -13.19 -1.75
CA ASP A 61 -7.75 -13.47 -2.22
C ASP A 61 -8.67 -12.26 -2.03
N LEU A 62 -8.36 -11.43 -1.03
CA LEU A 62 -9.06 -10.18 -0.72
C LEU A 62 -8.10 -9.22 0.00
N VAL A 63 -8.04 -7.97 -0.46
CA VAL A 63 -7.39 -6.88 0.27
C VAL A 63 -8.46 -6.07 1.02
N VAL A 64 -8.20 -5.78 2.29
CA VAL A 64 -9.07 -4.96 3.16
C VAL A 64 -8.26 -3.79 3.70
N GLY A 65 -8.66 -2.57 3.40
CA GLY A 65 -8.05 -1.37 3.94
C GLY A 65 -9.07 -0.25 4.04
N TYR A 66 -8.78 0.77 4.85
CA TYR A 66 -9.64 1.95 4.93
C TYR A 66 -9.30 2.93 3.82
N ASN A 67 -10.24 3.24 2.94
CA ASN A 67 -10.05 4.17 1.80
C ASN A 67 -8.90 3.81 0.81
N HIS A 68 -8.36 2.60 0.89
CA HIS A 68 -7.22 2.15 0.09
C HIS A 68 -7.40 2.27 -1.43
N MET A 69 -8.61 2.10 -1.94
CA MET A 69 -8.89 2.31 -3.37
C MET A 69 -8.66 3.76 -3.84
N TYR A 70 -8.86 4.75 -2.98
CA TYR A 70 -8.80 6.18 -3.35
C TYR A 70 -7.60 6.92 -2.76
N PHE A 71 -6.87 6.28 -1.84
CA PHE A 71 -5.69 6.87 -1.22
C PHE A 71 -4.46 5.98 -1.39
N ASP A 72 -4.41 4.84 -0.71
CA ASP A 72 -3.23 3.97 -0.65
C ASP A 72 -2.80 3.45 -2.04
N TYR A 73 -3.73 2.95 -2.85
CA TYR A 73 -3.42 2.49 -4.21
C TYR A 73 -2.92 3.61 -5.12
N PRO A 74 -3.56 4.80 -5.19
CA PRO A 74 -2.98 5.95 -5.89
C PRO A 74 -1.58 6.37 -5.42
N VAL A 75 -1.24 6.20 -4.13
CA VAL A 75 0.14 6.42 -3.66
C VAL A 75 1.06 5.30 -4.16
N LEU A 76 0.62 4.04 -4.06
CA LEU A 76 1.36 2.85 -4.49
C LEU A 76 1.62 2.84 -6.00
N GLN A 77 0.74 3.42 -6.82
CA GLN A 77 0.91 3.61 -8.27
C GLN A 77 2.15 4.45 -8.63
N GLY A 78 2.71 5.23 -7.69
CA GLY A 78 4.01 5.88 -7.87
C GLY A 78 5.19 4.90 -7.99
N TYR A 79 4.99 3.63 -7.62
CA TYR A 79 6.02 2.60 -7.51
C TYR A 79 5.79 1.38 -8.42
N THR A 80 4.62 1.27 -9.06
CA THR A 80 4.28 0.13 -9.91
C THR A 80 3.50 0.56 -11.14
N ILE A 81 3.65 -0.21 -12.23
CA ILE A 81 2.87 -0.04 -13.47
C ILE A 81 1.56 -0.84 -13.48
N LEU A 82 1.29 -1.60 -12.41
CA LEU A 82 0.07 -2.36 -12.26
C LEU A 82 -1.08 -1.40 -11.88
N ASP A 83 -2.20 -1.55 -12.59
CA ASP A 83 -3.43 -0.76 -12.42
C ASP A 83 -4.47 -1.54 -11.61
#